data_AF-A0AB38U546-F1
#
_entry.id   AF-A0AB38U546-F1
#
_cell.length_a   1.000
_cell.length_b   1.000
_cell.length_c   1.000
_cell.angle_alpha   90.00
_cell.angle_beta   90.00
_cell.angle_gamma   90.00
#
_symmetry.space_group_name_H-M   'P 1'
#
loop_
_entity.id
_entity.type
_entity.pdbx_description
1 polymer ?
#
loop_
_entity_poly.entity_id
_entity_poly.type
_entity_poly.pdbx_seq_one_letter_code
_entity_poly.pdbx_strand_id
1 'polypeptide(L)'
;MGVTTAYHLSHESIDIDLLVRPERAPDIPSAYQIYSYDDGAIHTLDRFGVLTEPEQLSRKDYSFVVLALDGASLSSDEGRLLLAKTGDAVRQRDTALIVGGIGFGMRELVSDASCLDAEKVLCGRLGLLCHRVSPDFVPAHDAISRPDIAGADFAMRHLSDVCFAMEDRNAVAHEFARLFDRSAIAKCIVVTPEQFGLQSRAIFPLFALSEILGWPAADALTKNVKLWSLTVEAVRAIQGLNEHGEAGKKAAAELTGQTLIAMWKHMEQTSLPLNWQQFNAYQHGKRVKAADKLLLQDCVAAGAREGRDMSAVREILGMWH
;
A
#
# COMPACT_ATOMS: atom_id res chain seq x y z
N MET A 1 -1.06 -6.61 3.88
CA MET A 1 -0.36 -5.66 4.76
C MET A 1 -0.22 -6.17 6.18
N GLY A 2 -1.28 -6.28 7.00
CA GLY A 2 -1.13 -6.61 8.43
C GLY A 2 -0.26 -7.84 8.72
N VAL A 3 -0.61 -9.00 8.14
CA VAL A 3 0.14 -10.26 8.32
C VAL A 3 1.58 -10.17 7.78
N THR A 4 1.77 -9.59 6.60
CA THR A 4 3.11 -9.48 6.02
C THR A 4 3.99 -8.49 6.77
N THR A 5 3.45 -7.36 7.24
CA THR A 5 4.18 -6.43 8.12
C THR A 5 4.55 -7.10 9.45
N ALA A 6 3.63 -7.86 10.06
CA ALA A 6 3.90 -8.63 11.26
C ALA A 6 5.03 -9.64 11.05
N TYR A 7 5.02 -10.38 9.93
CA TYR A 7 6.10 -11.30 9.57
C TYR A 7 7.47 -10.60 9.51
N HIS A 8 7.56 -9.44 8.85
CA HIS A 8 8.81 -8.67 8.76
C HIS A 8 9.21 -7.96 10.06
N LEU A 9 8.33 -7.89 11.04
CA LEU A 9 8.63 -7.42 12.40
C LEU A 9 8.88 -8.57 13.38
N SER A 10 8.69 -9.82 12.96
CA SER A 10 8.79 -10.99 13.83
C SER A 10 10.25 -11.21 14.23
N HIS A 11 10.58 -10.82 15.46
CA HIS A 11 11.87 -11.01 16.10
C HIS A 11 11.64 -11.20 17.61
N GLU A 12 12.59 -11.82 18.31
CA GLU A 12 12.42 -12.18 19.73
C GLU A 12 12.06 -11.02 20.66
N SER A 13 12.48 -9.81 20.31
CA SER A 13 12.30 -8.58 21.08
C SER A 13 11.10 -7.73 20.68
N ILE A 14 10.24 -8.22 19.77
CA ILE A 14 9.05 -7.50 19.32
C ILE A 14 7.84 -8.36 19.65
N ASP A 15 6.96 -7.79 20.47
CA ASP A 15 5.63 -8.35 20.73
C ASP A 15 4.66 -7.83 19.68
N ILE A 16 3.91 -8.74 19.08
CA ILE A 16 2.96 -8.46 18.01
C ILE A 16 1.59 -8.93 18.44
N ASP A 17 0.57 -8.10 18.25
CA ASP A 17 -0.83 -8.51 18.36
C ASP A 17 -1.58 -8.05 17.11
N LEU A 18 -2.45 -8.92 16.58
CA LEU A 18 -3.30 -8.63 15.44
C LEU A 18 -4.68 -8.22 15.94
N LEU A 19 -5.02 -6.95 15.78
CA LEU A 19 -6.39 -6.47 15.98
C LEU A 19 -7.24 -6.85 14.75
N VAL A 20 -8.15 -7.79 14.95
CA VAL A 20 -9.04 -8.32 13.92
C VAL A 20 -10.50 -8.02 14.27
N ARG A 21 -11.39 -8.13 13.29
CA ARG A 21 -12.82 -8.04 13.58
C ARG A 21 -13.26 -9.24 14.44
N PRO A 22 -14.12 -9.06 15.46
CA PRO A 22 -14.53 -10.14 16.36
C PRO A 22 -15.02 -11.40 15.63
N GLU A 23 -15.78 -11.23 14.55
CA GLU A 23 -16.31 -12.33 13.74
C GLU A 23 -15.22 -13.15 13.02
N ARG A 24 -14.01 -12.59 12.86
CA ARG A 24 -12.88 -13.29 12.24
C ARG A 24 -11.98 -13.98 13.25
N ALA A 25 -12.06 -13.62 14.54
CA ALA A 25 -11.19 -14.14 15.58
C ALA A 25 -11.16 -15.67 15.66
N PRO A 26 -12.29 -16.40 15.53
CA PRO A 26 -12.29 -17.87 15.55
C PRO A 26 -11.53 -18.51 14.38
N ASP A 27 -11.38 -17.79 13.26
CA ASP A 27 -10.72 -18.26 12.04
C ASP A 27 -9.25 -17.84 11.96
N ILE A 28 -8.74 -17.12 12.97
CA ILE A 28 -7.32 -16.76 13.03
C ILE A 28 -6.53 -18.00 13.47
N PRO A 29 -5.60 -18.52 12.65
CA PRO A 29 -4.81 -19.68 13.04
C PRO A 29 -3.82 -19.32 14.15
N SER A 30 -3.30 -20.32 14.84
CA SER A 30 -2.19 -20.11 15.79
C SER A 30 -0.87 -19.73 15.09
N ALA A 31 -0.76 -20.01 13.79
CA ALA A 31 0.38 -19.64 12.97
C ALA A 31 -0.08 -19.43 11.52
N TYR A 32 0.45 -18.38 10.88
CA TYR A 32 0.29 -18.17 9.44
C TYR A 32 1.45 -18.78 8.68
N GLN A 33 1.12 -19.49 7.60
CA GLN A 33 2.08 -20.02 6.63
C GLN A 33 2.19 -19.04 5.45
N ILE A 34 3.40 -18.55 5.17
CA ILE A 34 3.66 -17.51 4.19
C ILE A 34 4.63 -18.04 3.14
N TYR A 35 4.13 -18.32 1.95
CA TYR A 35 4.97 -18.71 0.83
C TYR A 35 5.73 -17.50 0.27
N SER A 36 7.02 -17.66 0.02
CA SER A 36 7.88 -16.65 -0.59
C SER A 36 8.23 -17.06 -2.02
N TYR A 37 7.87 -16.21 -2.98
CA TYR A 37 8.29 -16.37 -4.38
C TYR A 37 9.79 -16.05 -4.58
N ASP A 38 10.47 -15.53 -3.56
CA ASP A 38 11.89 -15.17 -3.63
C ASP A 38 12.80 -16.41 -3.51
N ASP A 39 12.41 -17.37 -2.67
CA ASP A 39 13.19 -18.57 -2.34
C ASP A 39 12.41 -19.89 -2.52
N GLY A 40 11.11 -19.82 -2.82
CA GLY A 40 10.25 -20.99 -3.00
C GLY A 40 9.92 -21.71 -1.68
N ALA A 41 10.11 -21.06 -0.54
CA ALA A 41 9.89 -21.65 0.78
C ALA A 41 8.62 -21.12 1.46
N ILE A 42 8.07 -21.93 2.37
CA ILE A 42 7.02 -21.50 3.31
C ILE A 42 7.69 -21.07 4.61
N HIS A 43 7.45 -19.82 4.99
CA HIS A 43 7.87 -19.22 6.24
C HIS A 43 6.71 -19.17 7.22
N THR A 44 7.01 -19.26 8.52
CA THR A 44 5.99 -19.27 9.57
C THR A 44 5.99 -17.95 10.34
N LEU A 45 4.81 -17.38 10.54
CA LEU A 45 4.54 -16.36 11.56
C LEU A 45 3.67 -17.01 12.65
N ASP A 46 4.23 -17.29 13.82
CA ASP A 46 3.56 -17.97 14.94
C ASP A 46 3.62 -17.19 16.27
N ARG A 47 4.33 -16.06 16.27
CA ARG A 47 4.50 -15.18 17.43
C ARG A 47 3.62 -13.94 17.35
N PHE A 48 2.33 -14.14 17.55
CA PHE A 48 1.39 -13.02 17.68
C PHE A 48 0.24 -13.37 18.63
N GLY A 49 -0.31 -12.37 19.31
CA GLY A 49 -1.63 -12.48 19.93
C GLY A 49 -2.73 -11.94 19.03
N VAL A 50 -3.99 -12.15 19.46
CA VAL A 50 -5.18 -11.71 18.73
C VAL A 50 -6.00 -10.81 19.64
N LEU A 51 -6.30 -9.61 19.14
CA LEU A 51 -7.23 -8.67 19.76
C LEU A 51 -8.48 -8.58 18.90
N THR A 52 -9.62 -8.35 19.53
CA THR A 52 -10.91 -8.21 18.83
C THR A 52 -11.56 -6.86 19.08
N GLU A 53 -11.10 -6.13 20.10
CA GLU A 53 -11.66 -4.85 20.49
C GLU A 53 -10.54 -3.81 20.64
N PRO A 54 -10.66 -2.60 20.07
CA PRO A 54 -9.62 -1.57 20.16
C PRO A 54 -9.27 -1.18 21.60
N GLU A 55 -10.22 -1.27 22.53
CA GLU A 55 -10.02 -0.96 23.95
C GLU A 55 -8.95 -1.87 24.59
N GLN A 56 -8.69 -3.05 24.01
CA GLN A 56 -7.64 -3.97 24.45
C GLN A 56 -6.23 -3.43 24.19
N LEU A 57 -6.07 -2.46 23.28
CA LEU A 57 -4.79 -1.78 23.06
C LEU A 57 -4.30 -1.08 24.34
N SER A 58 -5.20 -0.75 25.26
CA SER A 58 -4.84 -0.15 26.55
C SER A 58 -4.24 -1.12 27.57
N ARG A 59 -4.19 -2.43 27.27
CA ARG A 59 -3.68 -3.48 28.18
C ARG A 59 -2.16 -3.66 28.12
N LYS A 60 -1.52 -3.13 27.08
CA LYS A 60 -0.06 -3.16 26.89
C LYS A 60 0.41 -1.79 26.40
N ASP A 61 1.70 -1.53 26.50
CA ASP A 61 2.31 -0.29 26.02
C ASP A 61 2.85 -0.49 24.60
N TYR A 62 1.94 -0.50 23.63
CA TYR A 62 2.32 -0.60 22.21
C TYR A 62 3.05 0.66 21.77
N SER A 63 4.22 0.51 21.16
CA SER A 63 4.92 1.64 20.50
C SER A 63 4.24 2.07 19.21
N PHE A 64 3.66 1.11 18.46
CA PHE A 64 3.08 1.36 17.14
C PHE A 64 1.76 0.61 16.96
N VAL A 65 0.82 1.22 16.23
CA VAL A 65 -0.36 0.59 15.66
C VAL A 65 -0.33 0.79 14.15
N VAL A 66 -0.19 -0.31 13.39
CA VAL A 66 -0.20 -0.26 11.93
C VAL A 66 -1.61 -0.49 11.41
N LEU A 67 -2.19 0.53 10.78
CA LEU A 67 -3.52 0.47 10.18
C LEU A 67 -3.45 -0.20 8.80
N ALA A 68 -3.65 -1.51 8.77
CA ALA A 68 -3.61 -2.33 7.57
C ALA A 68 -4.96 -2.34 6.78
N LEU A 69 -5.62 -1.18 6.70
CA LEU A 69 -6.89 -0.98 5.98
C LEU A 69 -6.67 -0.08 4.76
N ASP A 70 -7.39 -0.33 3.68
CA ASP A 70 -7.40 0.56 2.51
C ASP A 70 -8.06 1.91 2.85
N GLY A 71 -7.76 2.95 2.08
CA GLY A 71 -8.26 4.31 2.32
C GLY A 71 -9.78 4.42 2.32
N ALA A 72 -10.46 3.64 1.48
CA ALA A 72 -11.93 3.60 1.44
C ALA A 72 -12.50 3.00 2.74
N SER A 73 -11.90 1.92 3.24
CA SER A 73 -12.29 1.29 4.51
C SER A 73 -12.01 2.20 5.72
N LEU A 74 -10.91 2.97 5.71
CA LEU A 74 -10.64 3.96 6.76
C LEU A 74 -11.62 5.14 6.73
N SER A 75 -12.09 5.51 5.54
CA SER A 75 -12.99 6.65 5.34
C SER A 75 -14.46 6.35 5.64
N SER A 76 -14.85 5.08 5.74
CA SER A 76 -16.22 4.66 6.05
C SER A 76 -16.60 4.99 7.49
N ASP A 77 -17.90 4.96 7.80
CA ASP A 77 -18.41 5.19 9.15
C ASP A 77 -17.83 4.17 10.16
N GLU A 78 -17.75 2.90 9.76
CA GLU A 78 -17.13 1.84 10.58
C GLU A 78 -15.62 2.07 10.75
N GLY A 79 -14.93 2.52 9.70
CA GLY A 79 -13.52 2.88 9.75
C GLY A 79 -13.27 4.02 10.74
N ARG A 80 -14.06 5.09 10.67
CA ARG A 80 -13.99 6.23 11.58
C ARG A 80 -14.30 5.85 13.02
N LEU A 81 -15.29 4.97 13.25
CA LEU A 81 -15.59 4.45 14.58
C LEU A 81 -14.41 3.64 15.15
N LEU A 82 -13.79 2.79 14.32
CA LEU A 82 -12.58 2.06 14.71
C LEU A 82 -11.43 3.01 15.08
N LEU A 83 -11.22 4.07 14.29
CA LEU A 83 -10.18 5.07 14.55
C LEU A 83 -10.43 5.84 15.85
N ALA A 84 -11.67 6.24 16.12
CA ALA A 84 -12.05 6.91 17.36
C ALA A 84 -11.76 6.03 18.58
N LYS A 85 -12.20 4.77 18.56
CA LYS A 85 -11.94 3.80 19.65
C LYS A 85 -10.46 3.50 19.82
N THR A 86 -9.72 3.38 18.72
CA THR A 86 -8.26 3.16 18.74
C THR A 86 -7.57 4.36 19.38
N GLY A 87 -7.94 5.57 18.97
CA GLY A 87 -7.45 6.82 19.54
C GLY A 87 -7.70 6.90 21.03
N ASP A 88 -8.93 6.64 21.49
CA ASP A 88 -9.28 6.64 22.91
C ASP A 88 -8.43 5.67 23.74
N ALA A 89 -8.13 4.47 23.20
CA ALA A 89 -7.33 3.47 23.89
C ALA A 89 -5.85 3.87 24.07
N VAL A 90 -5.31 4.70 23.17
CA VAL A 90 -3.87 5.03 23.11
C VAL A 90 -3.55 6.51 23.34
N ARG A 91 -4.55 7.39 23.47
CA ARG A 91 -4.39 8.85 23.52
C ARG A 91 -3.36 9.32 24.54
N GLN A 92 -3.40 8.74 25.73
CA GLN A 92 -2.54 9.08 26.86
C GLN A 92 -1.21 8.30 26.87
N ARG A 93 -0.88 7.60 25.78
CA ARG A 93 0.35 6.82 25.60
C ARG A 93 1.21 7.42 24.50
N ASP A 94 2.47 6.98 24.41
CA ASP A 94 3.40 7.37 23.35
C ASP A 94 3.23 6.55 22.06
N THR A 95 2.12 5.83 21.92
CA THR A 95 1.82 5.01 20.75
C THR A 95 1.62 5.87 19.50
N ALA A 96 2.32 5.52 18.43
CA ALA A 96 2.11 6.11 17.10
C ALA A 96 1.20 5.24 16.23
N LEU A 97 0.34 5.89 15.43
CA LEU A 97 -0.45 5.24 14.39
C LEU A 97 0.26 5.38 13.05
N ILE A 98 0.40 4.26 12.34
CA ILE A 98 0.98 4.21 11.00
C ILE A 98 -0.14 3.87 10.01
N VAL A 99 -0.50 4.85 9.19
CA VAL A 99 -1.52 4.71 8.15
C VAL A 99 -0.94 3.92 6.98
N GLY A 100 -1.38 2.67 6.83
CA GLY A 100 -0.98 1.79 5.73
C GLY A 100 -1.78 1.97 4.44
N GLY A 101 -2.91 2.69 4.53
CA GLY A 101 -3.77 2.98 3.39
C GLY A 101 -3.17 4.07 2.49
N ILE A 102 -3.18 3.84 1.18
CA ILE A 102 -2.80 4.86 0.19
C ILE A 102 -4.02 5.72 -0.15
N GLY A 103 -3.86 7.04 -0.04
CA GLY A 103 -4.91 8.02 -0.32
C GLY A 103 -4.39 9.45 -0.21
N PHE A 104 -5.19 10.40 -0.66
CA PHE A 104 -4.94 11.83 -0.41
C PHE A 104 -5.50 12.19 0.98
N GLY A 105 -4.74 12.93 1.79
CA GLY A 105 -5.23 13.41 3.10
C GLY A 105 -5.52 12.33 4.16
N MET A 106 -5.01 11.10 3.98
CA MET A 106 -5.30 9.99 4.89
C MET A 106 -4.71 10.18 6.29
N ARG A 107 -3.57 10.87 6.39
CA ARG A 107 -2.94 11.18 7.69
C ARG A 107 -3.84 12.11 8.51
N GLU A 108 -4.33 13.17 7.87
CA GLU A 108 -5.24 14.14 8.45
C GLU A 108 -6.56 13.48 8.85
N LEU A 109 -7.13 12.67 7.96
CA LEU A 109 -8.34 11.91 8.26
C LEU A 109 -8.18 11.03 9.52
N VAL A 110 -7.05 10.34 9.63
CA VAL A 110 -6.78 9.47 10.79
C VAL A 110 -6.53 10.29 12.05
N SER A 111 -5.77 11.38 11.98
CA SER A 111 -5.56 12.29 13.11
C SER A 111 -6.88 12.85 13.65
N ASP A 112 -7.74 13.36 12.76
CA ASP A 112 -9.05 13.90 13.11
C ASP A 112 -9.97 12.83 13.71
N ALA A 113 -10.11 11.69 13.04
CA ALA A 113 -11.03 10.62 13.45
C ALA A 113 -10.59 9.93 14.75
N SER A 114 -9.28 9.81 15.00
CA SER A 114 -8.74 9.24 16.24
C SER A 114 -8.58 10.26 17.36
N CYS A 115 -8.75 11.56 17.07
CA CYS A 115 -8.47 12.65 18.01
C CYS A 115 -7.06 12.56 18.64
N LEU A 116 -6.09 12.10 17.85
CA LEU A 116 -4.68 12.06 18.20
C LEU A 116 -3.95 13.25 17.59
N ASP A 117 -2.94 13.75 18.30
CA ASP A 117 -2.05 14.77 17.78
C ASP A 117 -1.44 14.32 16.45
N ALA A 118 -1.37 15.21 15.47
CA ALA A 118 -0.91 14.91 14.13
C ALA A 118 0.54 14.34 14.08
N GLU A 119 1.34 14.62 15.11
CA GLU A 119 2.69 14.07 15.29
C GLU A 119 2.72 12.58 15.64
N LYS A 120 1.62 12.05 16.21
CA LYS A 120 1.46 10.61 16.49
C LYS A 120 0.95 9.84 15.28
N VAL A 121 0.62 10.50 14.18
CA VAL A 121 0.07 9.85 12.98
C VAL A 121 1.06 9.99 11.83
N LEU A 122 1.58 8.86 11.38
CA LEU A 122 2.54 8.72 10.30
C LEU A 122 1.92 7.95 9.14
N CYS A 123 2.49 8.07 7.93
CA CYS A 123 2.13 7.21 6.81
C CYS A 123 3.19 6.13 6.57
N GLY A 124 2.74 4.95 6.17
CA GLY A 124 3.59 3.82 5.82
C GLY A 124 3.06 3.08 4.60
N ARG A 125 3.94 2.47 3.80
CA ARG A 125 3.52 1.65 2.65
C ARG A 125 4.39 0.43 2.49
N LEU A 126 3.79 -0.65 1.97
CA LEU A 126 4.53 -1.82 1.56
C LEU A 126 5.18 -1.65 0.19
N GLY A 127 6.38 -2.21 0.04
CA GLY A 127 7.17 -2.32 -1.19
C GLY A 127 7.24 -3.75 -1.73
N LEU A 128 6.33 -4.63 -1.30
CA LEU A 128 6.22 -6.01 -1.78
C LEU A 128 4.84 -6.29 -2.36
N LEU A 129 4.74 -7.38 -3.12
CA LEU A 129 3.48 -7.94 -3.57
C LEU A 129 3.06 -9.04 -2.60
N CYS A 130 1.84 -8.99 -2.09
CA CYS A 130 1.32 -10.07 -1.25
C CYS A 130 -0.15 -10.32 -1.54
N HIS A 131 -0.55 -11.58 -1.47
CA HIS A 131 -1.95 -11.99 -1.60
C HIS A 131 -2.26 -13.12 -0.64
N ARG A 132 -3.55 -13.28 -0.32
CA ARG A 132 -4.05 -14.50 0.30
C ARG A 132 -3.99 -15.63 -0.74
N VAL A 133 -3.52 -16.81 -0.35
CA VAL A 133 -3.64 -18.00 -1.19
C VAL A 133 -5.10 -18.42 -1.20
N SER A 134 -5.70 -18.51 -2.39
CA SER A 134 -7.10 -18.88 -2.53
C SER A 134 -7.35 -19.55 -3.89
N PRO A 135 -8.43 -20.34 -4.04
CA PRO A 135 -8.81 -20.90 -5.33
C PRO A 135 -9.10 -19.84 -6.41
N ASP A 136 -9.48 -18.63 -5.99
CA ASP A 136 -9.85 -17.52 -6.88
C ASP A 136 -8.63 -16.84 -7.54
N PHE A 137 -7.43 -17.12 -7.05
CA PHE A 137 -6.18 -16.59 -7.60
C PHE A 137 -5.10 -17.67 -7.66
N VAL A 138 -4.83 -18.14 -8.88
CA VAL A 138 -3.72 -19.06 -9.17
C VAL A 138 -2.71 -18.33 -10.05
N PRO A 139 -1.49 -18.05 -9.55
CA PRO A 139 -0.45 -17.40 -10.34
C PRO A 139 -0.15 -18.18 -11.62
N ALA A 140 -0.16 -17.50 -12.76
CA ALA A 140 0.17 -18.07 -14.05
C ALA A 140 1.67 -17.89 -14.32
N HIS A 141 2.47 -18.90 -13.98
CA HIS A 141 3.88 -18.96 -14.37
C HIS A 141 4.38 -20.41 -14.36
N ASP A 142 5.07 -20.84 -15.43
CA ASP A 142 5.50 -22.25 -15.60
C ASP A 142 6.44 -22.75 -14.49
N ALA A 143 7.17 -21.83 -13.85
CA ALA A 143 8.06 -22.14 -12.74
C ALA A 143 7.37 -22.29 -11.38
N ILE A 144 6.06 -21.99 -11.26
CA ILE A 144 5.29 -22.17 -10.03
C ILE A 144 4.27 -23.28 -10.25
N SER A 145 4.39 -24.38 -9.52
CA SER A 145 3.33 -25.37 -9.47
C SER A 145 2.33 -25.01 -8.37
N ARG A 146 1.03 -25.25 -8.60
CA ARG A 146 0.00 -25.06 -7.56
C ARG A 146 0.30 -25.84 -6.26
N PRO A 147 0.84 -27.08 -6.32
CA PRO A 147 1.32 -27.77 -5.13
C PRO A 147 2.35 -26.99 -4.29
N ASP A 148 3.20 -26.14 -4.90
CA ASP A 148 4.26 -25.41 -4.17
C ASP A 148 3.69 -24.39 -3.18
N ILE A 149 2.51 -23.81 -3.50
CA ILE A 149 1.81 -22.86 -2.63
C ILE A 149 0.65 -23.52 -1.85
N ALA A 150 0.37 -24.80 -2.10
CA ALA A 150 -0.73 -25.55 -1.48
C ALA A 150 -0.39 -25.91 -0.03
N GLY A 151 -0.57 -24.96 0.87
CA GLY A 151 -0.23 -25.09 2.29
C GLY A 151 0.05 -23.75 2.95
N ALA A 152 0.23 -22.69 2.16
CA ALA A 152 0.35 -21.34 2.66
C ALA A 152 -1.01 -20.64 2.78
N ASP A 153 -1.13 -19.77 3.78
CA ASP A 153 -2.26 -18.85 3.94
C ASP A 153 -2.09 -17.60 3.07
N PHE A 154 -0.85 -17.13 2.95
CA PHE A 154 -0.46 -15.98 2.16
C PHE A 154 0.75 -16.31 1.29
N ALA A 155 0.92 -15.58 0.20
CA ALA A 155 2.13 -15.63 -0.59
C ALA A 155 2.62 -14.20 -0.87
N MET A 156 3.95 -14.04 -0.96
CA MET A 156 4.59 -12.75 -1.12
C MET A 156 5.80 -12.79 -2.08
N ARG A 157 6.08 -11.63 -2.69
CA ARG A 157 7.23 -11.40 -3.57
C ARG A 157 7.84 -10.04 -3.25
N HIS A 158 9.13 -10.01 -2.94
CA HIS A 158 9.88 -8.77 -2.82
C HIS A 158 10.21 -8.20 -4.19
N LEU A 159 9.99 -6.88 -4.36
CA LEU A 159 10.39 -6.17 -5.59
C LEU A 159 11.81 -5.60 -5.50
N SER A 160 12.33 -5.47 -4.28
CA SER A 160 13.69 -5.03 -3.94
C SER A 160 14.00 -5.45 -2.50
N ASP A 161 15.17 -5.09 -1.98
CA ASP A 161 15.48 -5.25 -0.55
C ASP A 161 14.67 -4.30 0.35
N VAL A 162 13.98 -3.30 -0.21
CA VAL A 162 13.08 -2.39 0.51
C VAL A 162 11.65 -2.94 0.51
N CYS A 163 11.17 -3.38 1.68
CA CYS A 163 9.81 -3.90 1.88
C CYS A 163 8.85 -2.87 2.49
N PHE A 164 9.37 -1.85 3.16
CA PHE A 164 8.54 -0.84 3.80
C PHE A 164 9.11 0.55 3.54
N ALA A 165 8.25 1.55 3.41
CA ALA A 165 8.66 2.94 3.41
C ALA A 165 7.81 3.70 4.44
N MET A 166 8.48 4.51 5.26
CA MET A 166 7.89 5.41 6.24
C MET A 166 8.00 6.85 5.77
N GLU A 167 6.96 7.63 6.05
CA GLU A 167 6.98 9.09 5.88
C GLU A 167 7.79 9.76 7.00
N ASP A 168 8.80 10.57 6.63
CA ASP A 168 9.70 11.27 7.55
C ASP A 168 9.06 12.55 8.11
N ARG A 169 8.30 12.41 9.19
CA ARG A 169 7.70 13.55 9.92
C ARG A 169 8.46 13.89 11.19
N ASN A 170 8.91 12.87 11.90
CA ASN A 170 9.62 12.99 13.17
C ASN A 170 10.43 11.70 13.46
N ALA A 171 11.13 11.69 14.60
CA ALA A 171 12.04 10.60 14.98
C ALA A 171 11.37 9.22 15.07
N VAL A 172 10.05 9.16 15.29
CA VAL A 172 9.29 7.91 15.41
C VAL A 172 9.30 7.10 14.11
N ALA A 173 9.37 7.76 12.95
CA ALA A 173 9.51 7.08 11.65
C ALA A 173 10.84 6.29 11.56
N HIS A 174 11.92 6.88 12.06
CA HIS A 174 13.26 6.26 12.11
C HIS A 174 13.34 5.17 13.18
N GLU A 175 12.59 5.28 14.27
CA GLU A 175 12.45 4.21 15.25
C GLU A 175 11.76 2.98 14.66
N PHE A 176 10.63 3.16 13.98
CA PHE A 176 9.95 2.06 13.29
C PHE A 176 10.86 1.41 12.25
N ALA A 177 11.54 2.21 11.42
CA ALA A 177 12.44 1.69 10.40
C ALA A 177 13.57 0.84 11.00
N ARG A 178 14.21 1.32 12.08
CA ARG A 178 15.24 0.55 12.79
C ARG A 178 14.72 -0.76 13.36
N LEU A 179 13.48 -0.79 13.88
CA LEU A 179 12.88 -2.02 14.38
C LEU A 179 12.59 -3.00 13.26
N PHE A 180 12.07 -2.52 12.12
CA PHE A 180 11.79 -3.34 10.94
C PHE A 180 13.06 -4.01 10.39
N ASP A 181 14.15 -3.24 10.30
CA ASP A 181 15.44 -3.72 9.78
C ASP A 181 16.06 -4.85 10.64
N ARG A 182 15.65 -4.99 11.91
CA ARG A 182 16.18 -6.05 12.80
C ARG A 182 15.76 -7.46 12.41
N SER A 183 14.70 -7.62 11.61
CA SER A 183 14.34 -8.94 11.09
C SER A 183 15.40 -9.51 10.15
N ALA A 184 16.24 -8.65 9.54
CA ALA A 184 17.19 -8.99 8.48
C ALA A 184 16.54 -9.66 7.24
N ILE A 185 15.21 -9.67 7.14
CA ILE A 185 14.46 -10.20 6.01
C ILE A 185 14.41 -9.14 4.89
N ALA A 186 14.04 -7.92 5.25
CA ALA A 186 13.95 -6.79 4.33
C ALA A 186 14.13 -5.46 5.08
N LYS A 187 14.30 -4.38 4.32
CA LYS A 187 14.54 -3.04 4.84
C LYS A 187 13.29 -2.18 4.87
N CYS A 188 13.27 -1.25 5.82
CA CYS A 188 12.38 -0.10 5.84
C CYS A 188 13.16 1.17 5.55
N ILE A 189 12.78 1.89 4.50
CA ILE A 189 13.35 3.22 4.22
C ILE A 189 12.50 4.32 4.86
N VAL A 190 13.12 5.44 5.16
CA VAL A 190 12.44 6.66 5.57
C VAL A 190 12.60 7.68 4.46
N VAL A 191 11.50 8.26 3.99
CA VAL A 191 11.47 9.19 2.85
C VAL A 191 10.69 10.44 3.21
N THR A 192 10.99 11.57 2.59
CA THR A 192 10.28 12.82 2.90
C THR A 192 8.79 12.70 2.57
N PRO A 193 7.91 13.50 3.21
CA PRO A 193 6.48 13.55 2.87
C PRO A 193 6.20 13.71 1.37
N GLU A 194 6.95 14.58 0.72
CA GLU A 194 6.83 14.86 -0.71
C GLU A 194 7.17 13.62 -1.55
N GLN A 195 8.26 12.93 -1.21
CA GLN A 195 8.68 11.72 -1.89
C GLN A 195 7.72 10.56 -1.63
N PHE A 196 7.22 10.42 -0.40
CA PHE A 196 6.22 9.42 -0.04
C PHE A 196 4.96 9.60 -0.88
N GLY A 197 4.45 10.83 -0.96
CA GLY A 197 3.28 11.19 -1.75
C GLY A 197 3.47 10.90 -3.24
N LEU A 198 4.59 11.38 -3.80
CA LEU A 198 4.93 11.21 -5.21
C LEU A 198 4.95 9.74 -5.63
N GLN A 199 5.61 8.90 -4.83
CA GLN A 199 5.76 7.46 -5.09
C GLN A 199 4.44 6.68 -4.89
N SER A 200 3.48 7.24 -4.15
CA SER A 200 2.25 6.56 -3.78
C SER A 200 1.05 6.95 -4.64
N ARG A 201 1.11 8.02 -5.44
CA ARG A 201 -0.06 8.55 -6.18
C ARG A 201 0.13 8.60 -7.68
N ALA A 202 1.31 8.98 -8.14
CA ALA A 202 1.56 9.27 -9.55
C ALA A 202 1.39 8.04 -10.48
N ILE A 203 1.45 6.82 -9.95
CA ILE A 203 1.37 5.59 -10.74
C ILE A 203 -0.07 5.20 -11.13
N PHE A 204 -1.09 5.72 -10.44
CA PHE A 204 -2.48 5.27 -10.58
C PHE A 204 -3.10 5.44 -11.97
N PRO A 205 -2.72 6.44 -12.79
CA PRO A 205 -3.15 6.49 -14.19
C PRO A 205 -2.70 5.26 -15.02
N LEU A 206 -1.59 4.60 -14.68
CA LEU A 206 -1.17 3.36 -15.36
C LEU A 206 -2.02 2.15 -14.95
N PHE A 207 -2.45 2.08 -13.69
CA PHE A 207 -3.44 1.06 -13.27
C PHE A 207 -4.78 1.28 -13.98
N ALA A 208 -5.23 2.53 -14.08
CA ALA A 208 -6.42 2.89 -14.85
C ALA A 208 -6.31 2.46 -16.32
N LEU A 209 -5.20 2.82 -16.98
CA LEU A 209 -4.91 2.43 -18.36
C LEU A 209 -4.93 0.91 -18.53
N SER A 210 -4.27 0.20 -17.61
CA SER A 210 -4.15 -1.25 -17.65
C SER A 210 -5.53 -1.90 -17.53
N GLU A 211 -6.38 -1.49 -16.59
CA GLU A 211 -7.77 -1.97 -16.52
C GLU A 211 -8.56 -1.67 -17.81
N ILE A 212 -8.51 -0.42 -18.31
CA ILE A 212 -9.23 -0.01 -19.53
C ILE A 212 -8.87 -0.92 -20.72
N LEU A 213 -7.61 -1.37 -20.78
CA LEU A 213 -7.10 -2.24 -21.85
C LEU A 213 -7.16 -3.74 -21.51
N GLY A 214 -7.69 -4.14 -20.35
CA GLY A 214 -7.79 -5.55 -19.94
C GLY A 214 -6.49 -6.16 -19.44
N TRP A 215 -5.70 -5.40 -18.68
CA TRP A 215 -4.41 -5.77 -18.07
C TRP A 215 -3.41 -6.43 -19.04
N PRO A 216 -3.06 -5.78 -20.17
CA PRO A 216 -2.10 -6.36 -21.07
C PRO A 216 -0.66 -6.14 -20.56
N ALA A 217 0.32 -6.83 -21.17
CA ALA A 217 1.74 -6.58 -20.92
C ALA A 217 2.15 -5.15 -21.38
N ALA A 218 3.25 -4.63 -20.83
CA ALA A 218 3.73 -3.26 -21.05
C ALA A 218 3.80 -2.87 -22.53
N ASP A 219 4.33 -3.76 -23.38
CA ASP A 219 4.48 -3.50 -24.81
C ASP A 219 3.16 -3.23 -25.54
N ALA A 220 2.03 -3.63 -24.97
CA ALA A 220 0.71 -3.35 -25.53
C ALA A 220 0.10 -2.03 -25.03
N LEU A 221 0.53 -1.52 -23.87
CA LEU A 221 -0.01 -0.28 -23.29
C LEU A 221 0.22 0.95 -24.18
N THR A 222 1.30 0.94 -24.96
CA THR A 222 1.70 2.06 -25.81
C THR A 222 1.10 2.00 -27.22
N LYS A 223 0.41 0.91 -27.59
CA LYS A 223 -0.13 0.70 -28.95
C LYS A 223 -1.25 1.69 -29.29
N ASN A 224 -2.07 2.06 -28.31
CA ASN A 224 -3.03 3.15 -28.48
C ASN A 224 -2.33 4.48 -28.16
N VAL A 225 -1.76 5.11 -29.19
CA VAL A 225 -0.94 6.33 -29.04
C VAL A 225 -1.70 7.46 -28.34
N LYS A 226 -3.00 7.65 -28.65
CA LYS A 226 -3.81 8.70 -28.04
C LYS A 226 -3.99 8.45 -26.55
N LEU A 227 -4.41 7.24 -26.18
CA LEU A 227 -4.64 6.88 -24.78
C LEU A 227 -3.33 6.83 -23.98
N TRP A 228 -2.24 6.39 -24.59
CA TRP A 228 -0.92 6.42 -23.98
C TRP A 228 -0.45 7.85 -23.70
N SER A 229 -0.56 8.75 -24.68
CA SER A 229 -0.22 10.17 -24.49
C SER A 229 -1.05 10.79 -23.37
N LEU A 230 -2.36 10.51 -23.33
CA LEU A 230 -3.23 10.97 -22.26
C LEU A 230 -2.79 10.47 -20.89
N THR A 231 -2.36 9.20 -20.80
CA THR A 231 -1.86 8.60 -19.56
C THR A 231 -0.57 9.26 -19.09
N VAL A 232 0.36 9.55 -20.00
CA VAL A 232 1.59 10.28 -19.66
C VAL A 232 1.27 11.67 -19.10
N GLU A 233 0.35 12.40 -19.74
CA GLU A 233 -0.08 13.72 -19.24
C GLU A 233 -0.78 13.63 -17.88
N ALA A 234 -1.60 12.61 -17.65
CA ALA A 234 -2.23 12.39 -16.36
C ALA A 234 -1.20 12.11 -15.25
N VAL A 235 -0.17 11.29 -15.52
CA VAL A 235 0.93 11.06 -14.57
C VAL A 235 1.68 12.36 -14.29
N ARG A 236 2.05 13.13 -15.32
CA ARG A 236 2.74 14.44 -15.14
C ARG A 236 1.91 15.41 -14.32
N ALA A 237 0.60 15.49 -14.58
CA ALA A 237 -0.30 16.36 -13.84
C ALA A 237 -0.30 16.03 -12.35
N ILE A 238 -0.39 14.75 -11.99
CA ILE A 238 -0.34 14.30 -10.59
C ILE A 238 1.05 14.53 -9.98
N GLN A 239 2.14 14.19 -10.68
CA GLN A 239 3.50 14.42 -10.20
C GLN A 239 3.74 15.90 -9.86
N GLY A 240 3.18 16.81 -10.65
CA GLY A 240 3.35 18.25 -10.48
C GLY A 240 2.48 18.91 -9.40
N LEU A 241 1.68 18.15 -8.63
CA LEU A 241 0.94 18.69 -7.48
C LEU A 241 1.92 19.24 -6.42
N ASN A 242 1.53 20.32 -5.74
CA ASN A 242 2.42 21.01 -4.79
C ASN A 242 2.82 20.15 -3.59
N GLU A 243 1.99 19.19 -3.19
CA GLU A 243 2.32 18.24 -2.11
C GLU A 243 3.54 17.36 -2.41
N HIS A 244 3.97 17.26 -3.67
CA HIS A 244 5.16 16.52 -4.08
C HIS A 244 6.42 17.41 -4.15
N GLY A 245 6.32 18.69 -3.80
CA GLY A 245 7.42 19.63 -3.75
C GLY A 245 8.19 19.79 -5.06
N GLU A 246 9.44 20.25 -4.96
CA GLU A 246 10.32 20.44 -6.13
C GLU A 246 10.70 19.12 -6.80
N ALA A 247 10.78 18.02 -6.05
CA ALA A 247 11.02 16.69 -6.59
C ALA A 247 9.90 16.26 -7.55
N GLY A 248 8.64 16.50 -7.18
CA GLY A 248 7.48 16.22 -8.03
C GLY A 248 7.43 17.09 -9.28
N LYS A 249 7.72 18.39 -9.15
CA LYS A 249 7.81 19.30 -10.31
C LYS A 249 8.90 18.87 -11.30
N LYS A 250 10.07 18.50 -10.79
CA LYS A 250 11.16 17.97 -11.61
C LYS A 250 10.76 16.65 -12.28
N ALA A 251 10.17 15.72 -11.53
CA ALA A 251 9.69 14.46 -12.08
C ALA A 251 8.67 14.67 -13.21
N ALA A 252 7.71 15.59 -13.03
CA ALA A 252 6.73 15.94 -14.06
C ALA A 252 7.38 16.53 -15.32
N ALA A 253 8.39 17.38 -15.17
CA ALA A 253 9.09 18.01 -16.28
C ALA A 253 9.96 17.01 -17.07
N GLU A 254 10.57 16.05 -16.39
CA GLU A 254 11.49 15.07 -16.97
C GLU A 254 10.80 13.79 -17.45
N LEU A 255 9.59 13.50 -16.96
CA LEU A 255 8.85 12.29 -17.34
C LEU A 255 8.64 12.28 -18.85
N THR A 256 8.91 11.16 -19.50
CA THR A 256 8.53 10.90 -20.90
C THR A 256 7.73 9.60 -20.97
N GLY A 257 7.05 9.36 -22.09
CA GLY A 257 6.45 8.05 -22.35
C GLY A 257 7.48 6.93 -22.31
N GLN A 258 8.72 7.17 -22.76
CA GLN A 258 9.76 6.14 -22.73
C GLN A 258 10.19 5.79 -21.31
N THR A 259 10.39 6.78 -20.44
CA THR A 259 10.77 6.54 -19.05
C THR A 259 9.62 5.89 -18.27
N LEU A 260 8.37 6.30 -18.54
CA LEU A 260 7.19 5.74 -17.88
C LEU A 260 6.99 4.27 -18.24
N ILE A 261 7.10 3.90 -19.53
CA ILE A 261 6.94 2.51 -19.92
C ILE A 261 8.13 1.64 -19.51
N ALA A 262 9.35 2.18 -19.50
CA ALA A 262 10.52 1.46 -19.01
C ALA A 262 10.39 1.10 -17.53
N MET A 263 9.88 2.02 -16.70
CA MET A 263 9.56 1.75 -15.29
C MET A 263 8.50 0.64 -15.17
N TRP A 264 7.44 0.66 -15.98
CA TRP A 264 6.40 -0.39 -15.94
C TRP A 264 6.95 -1.77 -16.34
N LYS A 265 7.77 -1.83 -17.39
CA LYS A 265 8.48 -3.06 -17.79
C LYS A 265 9.39 -3.60 -16.69
N HIS A 266 10.07 -2.71 -15.97
CA HIS A 266 10.90 -3.10 -14.85
C HIS A 266 10.05 -3.76 -13.75
N MET A 267 8.88 -3.21 -13.42
CA MET A 267 7.95 -3.81 -12.45
C MET A 267 7.46 -5.19 -12.89
N GLU A 268 7.15 -5.36 -14.19
CA GLU A 268 6.80 -6.68 -14.74
C GLU A 268 7.93 -7.70 -14.52
N GLN A 269 9.17 -7.30 -14.80
CA GLN A 269 10.33 -8.19 -14.66
C GLN A 269 10.64 -8.52 -13.19
N THR A 270 10.62 -7.53 -12.29
CA THR A 270 10.96 -7.75 -10.87
C THR A 270 9.88 -8.52 -10.11
N SER A 271 8.64 -8.46 -10.58
CA SER A 271 7.53 -9.22 -10.01
C SER A 271 7.61 -10.72 -10.24
N LEU A 272 8.36 -11.18 -11.24
CA LEU A 272 8.49 -12.61 -11.53
C LEU A 272 9.02 -13.38 -10.31
N PRO A 273 8.53 -14.61 -10.07
CA PRO A 273 7.60 -15.38 -10.91
C PRO A 273 6.11 -15.01 -10.75
N LEU A 274 5.76 -14.04 -9.91
CA LEU A 274 4.38 -13.57 -9.77
C LEU A 274 4.03 -12.62 -10.92
N ASN A 275 3.13 -13.02 -11.81
CA ASN A 275 2.76 -12.21 -12.97
C ASN A 275 2.13 -10.85 -12.55
N TRP A 276 2.79 -9.73 -12.88
CA TRP A 276 2.37 -8.37 -12.53
C TRP A 276 0.94 -8.05 -12.96
N GLN A 277 0.58 -8.33 -14.22
CA GLN A 277 -0.75 -8.05 -14.76
C GLN A 277 -1.82 -8.80 -13.99
N GLN A 278 -1.66 -10.11 -13.87
CA GLN A 278 -2.62 -10.99 -13.22
C GLN A 278 -2.78 -10.63 -11.74
N PHE A 279 -1.66 -10.37 -11.04
CA PHE A 279 -1.67 -9.96 -9.65
C PHE A 279 -2.44 -8.65 -9.47
N ASN A 280 -2.15 -7.63 -10.28
CA ASN A 280 -2.84 -6.35 -10.16
C ASN A 280 -4.31 -6.45 -10.61
N ALA A 281 -4.64 -7.24 -11.63
CA ALA A 281 -6.03 -7.51 -12.00
C ALA A 281 -6.83 -8.14 -10.85
N TYR A 282 -6.21 -9.04 -10.08
CA TYR A 282 -6.80 -9.64 -8.90
C TYR A 282 -6.92 -8.64 -7.73
N GLN A 283 -5.84 -7.91 -7.41
CA GLN A 283 -5.83 -6.93 -6.32
C GLN A 283 -6.79 -5.77 -6.58
N HIS A 284 -6.76 -5.23 -7.80
CA HIS A 284 -7.59 -4.12 -8.28
C HIS A 284 -9.01 -4.57 -8.69
N GLY A 285 -9.51 -5.65 -8.08
CA GLY A 285 -10.93 -5.99 -8.12
C GLY A 285 -11.82 -4.88 -7.55
N LYS A 286 -13.13 -5.12 -7.47
CA LYS A 286 -14.16 -4.09 -7.21
C LYS A 286 -13.81 -3.06 -6.11
N ARG A 287 -13.29 -3.52 -4.96
CA ARG A 287 -13.00 -2.65 -3.81
C ARG A 287 -11.80 -1.72 -4.06
N VAL A 288 -10.67 -2.27 -4.50
CA VAL A 288 -9.45 -1.47 -4.69
C VAL A 288 -9.63 -0.51 -5.87
N LYS A 289 -10.29 -0.94 -6.96
CA LYS A 289 -10.68 -0.05 -8.06
C LYS A 289 -11.50 1.17 -7.59
N ALA A 290 -12.40 1.00 -6.62
CA ALA A 290 -13.15 2.12 -6.06
C ALA A 290 -12.23 3.09 -5.30
N ALA A 291 -11.27 2.57 -4.52
CA ALA A 291 -10.28 3.39 -3.83
C ALA A 291 -9.35 4.13 -4.80
N ASP A 292 -8.92 3.48 -5.89
CA ASP A 292 -8.09 4.10 -6.93
C ASP A 292 -8.81 5.28 -7.60
N LYS A 293 -10.09 5.10 -7.93
CA LYS A 293 -10.92 6.16 -8.52
C LYS A 293 -11.06 7.34 -7.56
N LEU A 294 -11.29 7.06 -6.27
CA LEU A 294 -11.37 8.10 -5.24
C LEU A 294 -10.04 8.87 -5.13
N LEU A 295 -8.91 8.17 -5.10
CA LEU A 295 -7.60 8.81 -5.09
C LEU A 295 -7.40 9.75 -6.30
N LEU A 296 -7.73 9.29 -7.51
CA LEU A 296 -7.62 10.13 -8.70
C LEU A 296 -8.58 11.33 -8.66
N GLN A 297 -9.78 11.17 -8.10
CA GLN A 297 -10.72 12.27 -7.88
C GLN A 297 -10.15 13.30 -6.88
N ASP A 298 -9.51 12.84 -5.82
CA ASP A 298 -8.86 13.71 -4.84
C ASP A 298 -7.66 14.46 -5.44
N CYS A 299 -6.86 13.79 -6.29
CA CYS A 299 -5.80 14.46 -7.05
C CYS A 299 -6.39 15.55 -7.96
N VAL A 300 -7.52 15.29 -8.63
CA VAL A 300 -8.23 16.29 -9.44
C VAL A 300 -8.68 17.48 -8.59
N ALA A 301 -9.22 17.23 -7.40
CA ALA A 301 -9.63 18.28 -6.47
C ALA A 301 -8.44 19.10 -5.96
N ALA A 302 -7.31 18.46 -5.66
CA ALA A 302 -6.07 19.12 -5.28
C ALA A 302 -5.54 20.02 -6.41
N GLY A 303 -5.45 19.49 -7.65
CA GLY A 303 -5.02 20.28 -8.79
C GLY A 303 -5.94 21.47 -9.07
N ALA A 304 -7.26 21.33 -8.87
CA ALA A 304 -8.20 22.44 -9.00
C ALA A 304 -7.93 23.56 -7.97
N ARG A 305 -7.63 23.21 -6.71
CA ARG A 305 -7.24 24.19 -5.67
C ARG A 305 -5.93 24.91 -6.01
N GLU A 306 -5.03 24.23 -6.71
CA GLU A 306 -3.73 24.76 -7.12
C GLU A 306 -3.77 25.52 -8.45
N GLY A 307 -4.92 25.55 -9.15
CA GLY A 307 -5.03 26.12 -10.49
C GLY A 307 -4.29 25.31 -11.58
N ARG A 308 -4.02 24.03 -11.32
CA ARG A 308 -3.35 23.10 -12.24
C ARG A 308 -4.37 22.44 -13.17
N ASP A 309 -4.00 22.28 -14.45
CA ASP A 309 -4.81 21.50 -15.38
C ASP A 309 -4.76 20.00 -15.02
N MET A 310 -5.95 19.43 -14.80
CA MET A 310 -6.19 18.03 -14.47
C MET A 310 -7.09 17.35 -15.53
N SER A 311 -7.22 17.93 -16.72
CA SER A 311 -8.05 17.46 -17.82
C SER A 311 -7.76 16.00 -18.18
N ALA A 312 -6.49 15.63 -18.32
CA ALA A 312 -6.07 14.27 -18.64
C ALA A 312 -6.51 13.24 -17.59
N VAL A 313 -6.39 13.58 -16.30
CA VAL A 313 -6.82 12.71 -15.20
C VAL A 313 -8.35 12.53 -15.22
N ARG A 314 -9.10 13.61 -15.47
CA ARG A 314 -10.57 13.56 -15.59
C ARG A 314 -11.01 12.70 -16.77
N GLU A 315 -10.33 12.82 -17.91
CA GLU A 315 -10.67 12.03 -19.11
C GLU A 315 -10.43 10.53 -18.86
N ILE A 316 -9.30 10.15 -18.24
CA ILE A 316 -9.04 8.75 -17.83
C ILE A 316 -10.11 8.24 -16.86
N LEU A 317 -10.46 9.02 -15.84
CA LEU A 317 -11.55 8.67 -14.91
C LEU A 317 -12.89 8.44 -15.63
N GLY A 318 -13.18 9.23 -16.67
CA GLY A 318 -14.39 9.09 -17.48
C GLY A 318 -14.42 7.81 -18.32
N MET A 319 -13.26 7.28 -18.71
CA MET A 319 -13.12 6.02 -19.45
C MET A 319 -13.06 4.79 -18.54
N TRP A 320 -12.70 4.97 -17.27
CA TRP A 320 -12.54 3.87 -16.32
C TRP A 320 -13.90 3.47 -15.74
N HIS A 321 -14.63 2.58 -16.42
CA HIS A 321 -15.89 2.00 -15.92
C HIS A 321 -15.62 0.81 -15.00
#